data_AF-A0A948TE56-F1
#
_entry.id   AF-A0A948TE56-F1
#
_cell.length_a   1.000
_cell.length_b   1.000
_cell.length_c   1.000
_cell.angle_alpha   90.00
_cell.angle_beta   90.00
_cell.angle_gamma   90.00
#
_symmetry.space_group_name_H-M   'P 1'
#
loop_
_entity.id
_entity.type
_entity.pdbx_description
1 polymer ?
#
loop_
_entity_poly.entity_id
_entity_poly.type
_entity_poly.pdbx_seq_one_letter_code
_entity_poly.pdbx_strand_id
1 'polypeptide(L)'
;MKLKLFTSIALLLLPLVLVAQGRVTVSGTVNDKNTGEPLPSATVSIAPSSDKDAKKYTSTDMDGKFTFTSVSYDSYVIGVTYATDRARIF
;
A
#
# COMPACT_ATOMS: atom_id res chain seq x y z
N MET A 1 -10.40 2.48 45.35
CA MET A 1 -10.13 1.17 44.71
C MET A 1 -10.66 1.08 43.28
N LYS A 2 -11.87 1.59 42.98
CA LYS A 2 -12.49 1.53 41.64
C LYS A 2 -11.66 2.21 40.52
N LEU A 3 -11.05 3.38 40.80
CA LEU A 3 -10.24 4.10 39.82
C LEU A 3 -8.93 3.38 39.46
N LYS A 4 -8.24 2.79 40.46
CA LYS A 4 -7.01 2.00 40.24
C LYS A 4 -7.29 0.74 39.42
N LEU A 5 -8.44 0.10 39.64
CA LEU A 5 -8.86 -1.07 38.86
C LEU A 5 -9.15 -0.69 37.40
N PHE A 6 -9.79 0.46 37.16
CA PHE A 6 -10.09 0.95 35.82
C PHE A 6 -8.82 1.29 35.03
N THR A 7 -7.85 1.95 35.67
CA THR A 7 -6.56 2.26 35.04
C THR A 7 -5.75 1.00 34.72
N SER A 8 -5.76 -0.02 35.60
CA SER A 8 -5.07 -1.29 35.34
C SER A 8 -5.70 -2.06 34.17
N ILE A 9 -7.02 -2.04 34.04
CA ILE A 9 -7.72 -2.65 32.89
C ILE A 9 -7.39 -1.90 31.60
N ALA A 10 -7.40 -0.56 31.61
CA ALA A 10 -7.04 0.23 30.44
C ALA A 10 -5.59 -0.02 29.99
N LEU A 11 -4.65 -0.14 30.93
CA LEU A 11 -3.25 -0.43 30.64
C LEU A 11 -3.06 -1.85 30.07
N LEU A 12 -3.85 -2.82 30.54
CA LEU A 12 -3.84 -4.19 30.03
C LEU A 12 -4.42 -4.31 28.61
N LEU A 13 -5.38 -3.45 28.26
CA LEU A 13 -6.04 -3.44 26.94
C LEU A 13 -5.28 -2.64 25.87
N LEU A 14 -4.39 -1.73 26.26
CA LEU A 14 -3.58 -0.93 25.34
C LEU A 14 -2.86 -1.73 24.22
N PRO A 15 -2.16 -2.85 24.53
CA PRO A 15 -1.48 -3.64 23.49
C PRO A 15 -2.46 -4.29 22.49
N LEU A 16 -3.69 -4.63 22.91
CA LEU A 16 -4.69 -5.22 22.01
C LEU A 16 -5.17 -4.21 20.95
N VAL A 17 -5.23 -2.92 21.30
CA VAL A 17 -5.60 -1.84 20.36
C VAL A 17 -4.54 -1.64 19.27
N LEU A 18 -3.25 -1.83 19.61
CA LEU A 18 -2.15 -1.74 18.65
C LEU A 18 -2.18 -2.89 17.63
N VAL A 19 -2.50 -4.11 18.07
CA VAL A 19 -2.59 -5.30 17.20
C VAL A 19 -3.86 -5.28 16.35
N ALA A 20 -4.92 -4.60 16.79
CA ALA A 20 -6.16 -4.44 16.04
C ALA A 20 -6.04 -3.49 14.83
N GLN A 21 -4.91 -2.80 14.64
CA GLN A 21 -4.65 -2.01 13.44
C GLN A 21 -4.39 -2.96 12.25
N GLY A 22 -5.47 -3.50 11.67
CA GLY A 22 -5.44 -4.46 10.57
C GLY A 22 -4.56 -3.97 9.41
N ARG A 23 -3.41 -4.62 9.25
CA ARG A 23 -2.51 -4.41 8.12
C ARG A 23 -2.64 -5.55 7.14
N VAL A 24 -2.70 -5.22 5.87
CA VAL A 24 -2.83 -6.17 4.76
C VAL A 24 -1.68 -6.02 3.77
N THR A 25 -1.52 -7.04 2.94
CA THR A 25 -0.63 -7.00 1.78
C THR A 25 -1.49 -6.79 0.55
N VAL A 26 -1.13 -5.82 -0.29
CA VAL A 26 -1.76 -5.57 -1.59
C VAL A 26 -0.78 -5.96 -2.68
N SER A 27 -1.15 -6.90 -3.53
CA SER A 27 -0.32 -7.35 -4.66
C SER A 27 -1.15 -7.48 -5.93
N GLY A 28 -0.46 -7.49 -7.07
CA GLY A 28 -1.08 -7.63 -8.39
C GLY A 28 -0.05 -7.70 -9.49
N THR A 29 -0.52 -7.73 -10.73
CA THR A 29 0.31 -7.74 -11.94
C THR A 29 -0.09 -6.59 -12.86
N VAL A 30 0.89 -5.93 -13.46
CA VAL A 30 0.71 -4.88 -14.46
C VAL A 30 1.08 -5.45 -15.83
N ASN A 31 0.14 -5.36 -16.77
CA ASN A 31 0.32 -5.83 -18.14
C ASN A 31 0.05 -4.68 -19.12
N ASP A 32 0.71 -4.72 -20.28
CA ASP A 32 0.42 -3.84 -21.40
C ASP A 32 -0.97 -4.19 -21.95
N LYS A 33 -1.81 -3.16 -22.15
CA LYS A 33 -3.19 -3.35 -22.60
C LYS A 33 -3.29 -3.86 -24.04
N ASN A 34 -2.34 -3.51 -24.90
CA ASN A 34 -2.36 -3.84 -26.32
C ASN A 34 -1.75 -5.22 -26.57
N THR A 35 -0.63 -5.54 -25.92
CA THR A 35 0.07 -6.82 -26.14
C THR A 35 -0.32 -7.89 -25.13
N GLY A 36 -0.83 -7.49 -23.95
CA GLY A 36 -1.09 -8.40 -22.83
C GLY A 36 0.17 -8.82 -22.07
N GLU A 37 1.35 -8.37 -22.52
CA GLU A 37 2.63 -8.74 -21.92
C GLU A 37 2.82 -8.08 -20.54
N PRO A 38 3.53 -8.73 -19.61
CA PRO A 38 3.87 -8.11 -18.33
C PRO A 38 4.74 -6.87 -18.55
N LEU A 39 4.50 -5.82 -17.76
CA LEU A 39 5.27 -4.58 -17.81
C LEU A 39 6.28 -4.54 -16.65
N PRO A 40 7.56 -4.88 -16.88
CA PRO A 40 8.59 -4.76 -15.88
C PRO A 40 9.01 -3.30 -15.67
N SER A 41 9.51 -2.99 -14.46
CA SER A 41 9.98 -1.63 -14.10
C SER A 41 8.90 -0.53 -14.20
N ALA A 42 7.62 -0.89 -14.23
CA ALA A 42 6.53 0.07 -14.10
C ALA A 42 6.46 0.56 -12.65
N THR A 43 6.28 1.86 -12.46
CA THR A 43 6.07 2.45 -11.14
C THR A 43 4.60 2.35 -10.77
N VAL A 44 4.30 1.64 -9.69
CA VAL A 44 2.96 1.55 -9.11
C VAL A 44 2.91 2.45 -7.88
N SER A 45 1.86 3.24 -7.78
CA SER A 45 1.56 4.12 -6.66
C SER A 45 0.26 3.70 -6.00
N ILE A 46 0.19 3.84 -4.68
CA ILE A 46 -1.00 3.58 -3.88
C ILE A 46 -1.17 4.72 -2.88
N ALA A 47 -2.37 5.29 -2.79
CA ALA A 47 -2.72 6.34 -1.84
C ALA A 47 -4.06 6.02 -1.17
N PRO A 48 -4.20 6.18 0.15
CA PRO A 48 -5.50 6.17 0.79
C PRO A 48 -6.45 7.17 0.12
N SER A 49 -7.72 6.81 -0.01
CA SER A 49 -8.73 7.71 -0.57
C SER A 49 -9.02 8.89 0.37
N SER A 50 -8.79 8.67 1.66
CA SER A 50 -8.88 9.63 2.76
C SER A 50 -7.73 10.65 2.75
N ASP A 51 -6.54 10.25 2.27
CA ASP A 51 -5.34 11.07 2.20
C ASP A 51 -4.54 10.75 0.93
N LYS A 52 -4.73 11.57 -0.10
CA LYS A 52 -4.07 11.39 -1.41
C LYS A 52 -2.59 11.78 -1.40
N ASP A 53 -2.12 12.45 -0.36
CA ASP A 53 -0.73 12.88 -0.23
C ASP A 53 0.13 11.79 0.43
N ALA A 54 -0.48 10.88 1.20
CA ALA A 54 0.14 9.67 1.76
C ALA A 54 0.43 8.58 0.71
N LYS A 55 1.03 8.95 -0.43
CA LYS A 55 1.40 8.03 -1.51
C LYS A 55 2.57 7.14 -1.11
N LYS A 56 2.45 5.86 -1.43
CA LYS A 56 3.55 4.89 -1.44
C LYS A 56 3.80 4.43 -2.86
N TYR A 57 5.04 4.06 -3.15
CA TYR A 57 5.46 3.62 -4.47
C TYR A 57 6.18 2.28 -4.38
N THR A 58 6.06 1.49 -5.44
CA THR A 58 6.84 0.28 -5.68
C THR A 58 7.04 0.11 -7.19
N SER A 59 7.96 -0.76 -7.59
CA SER A 59 8.20 -1.08 -8.99
C SER A 59 7.81 -2.52 -9.28
N THR A 60 7.34 -2.77 -10.49
CA THR A 60 7.05 -4.13 -10.95
C THR A 60 8.33 -4.91 -11.29
N ASP A 61 8.32 -6.22 -11.01
CA ASP A 61 9.39 -7.14 -11.39
C ASP A 61 9.32 -7.58 -12.87
N MET A 62 10.18 -8.54 -13.26
CA MET A 62 10.24 -9.06 -14.64
C MET A 62 8.93 -9.71 -15.12
N ASP A 63 8.10 -10.19 -14.19
CA ASP A 63 6.79 -10.78 -14.48
C ASP A 63 5.66 -9.75 -14.33
N GLY A 64 5.98 -8.47 -14.19
CA GLY A 64 5.02 -7.38 -14.01
C GLY A 64 4.38 -7.34 -12.63
N LYS A 65 4.86 -8.11 -11.66
CA LYS A 65 4.24 -8.21 -10.33
C LYS A 65 4.69 -7.08 -9.41
N PHE A 66 3.78 -6.58 -8.60
CA PHE A 66 4.07 -5.62 -7.54
C PHE A 66 3.52 -6.09 -6.19
N THR A 67 4.10 -5.58 -5.11
CA THR A 67 3.61 -5.84 -3.75
C THR A 67 3.81 -4.61 -2.86
N PHE A 68 2.77 -4.25 -2.13
CA PHE A 68 2.80 -3.34 -0.98
C PHE A 68 2.51 -4.14 0.29
N THR A 69 3.46 -4.14 1.22
CA THR A 69 3.29 -4.76 2.53
C THR A 69 2.81 -3.73 3.56
N SER A 70 2.19 -4.21 4.63
CA SER A 70 1.79 -3.36 5.76
C SER A 70 0.92 -2.15 5.36
N VAL A 71 -0.06 -2.39 4.50
CA VAL A 71 -1.05 -1.40 4.09
C VAL A 71 -2.20 -1.42 5.10
N SER A 72 -2.57 -0.27 5.66
CA SER A 72 -3.71 -0.20 6.58
C SER A 72 -5.01 -0.53 5.86
N TYR A 73 -5.97 -1.13 6.55
CA TYR A 73 -7.30 -1.33 5.98
C TYR A 73 -8.00 0.02 5.71
N ASP A 74 -8.15 0.38 4.43
CA ASP A 74 -8.82 1.59 3.95
C ASP A 74 -9.22 1.39 2.47
N SER A 75 -9.92 2.36 1.88
CA SER A 75 -10.14 2.47 0.44
C SER A 75 -8.94 3.14 -0.22
N TYR A 76 -8.48 2.66 -1.37
CA TYR A 76 -7.26 3.15 -2.02
C TYR A 76 -7.47 3.55 -3.47
N VAL A 77 -6.70 4.53 -3.91
CA VAL A 77 -6.49 4.86 -5.32
C VAL A 77 -5.13 4.31 -5.74
N ILE A 78 -5.10 3.55 -6.83
CA ILE A 78 -3.89 2.97 -7.42
C ILE A 78 -3.62 3.67 -8.75
N GLY A 79 -2.37 4.09 -8.96
CA GLY A 79 -1.90 4.66 -10.21
C GLY A 79 -0.68 3.92 -10.73
N VAL A 80 -0.59 3.74 -12.03
CA VAL A 80 0.56 3.09 -12.69
C VAL A 80 1.17 4.06 -13.70
N THR A 81 2.48 4.25 -13.62
CA THR A 81 3.26 5.03 -14.58
C THR A 81 4.33 4.13 -15.17
N TYR A 82 4.42 4.12 -16.49
CA TYR A 82 5.46 3.39 -17.21
C TYR A 82 6.19 4.35 -18.15
N ALA A 83 7.51 4.42 -18.03
CA ALA A 83 8.33 5.26 -18.89
C ALA A 83 8.51 4.55 -20.23
N THR A 84 7.68 4.90 -21.21
CA THR A 84 8.00 4.59 -22.61
C THR A 84 9.18 5.46 -23.04
N ASP A 85 10.07 4.92 -23.88
CA ASP A 85 11.35 5.49 -24.37
C ASP A 85 11.25 6.84 -25.13
N ARG A 86 10.11 7.56 -25.00
CA ARG A 86 9.85 8.88 -25.57
C ARG A 86 10.29 10.05 -24.70
N ALA A 87 10.76 9.81 -23.47
CA ALA A 87 11.29 10.86 -22.60
C ALA A 87 12.77 11.15 -22.93
N ARG A 88 13.06 11.55 -24.18
CA ARG A 88 14.32 12.23 -24.50
C ARG A 88 14.18 13.68 -24.07
N ILE A 89 14.72 14.00 -22.90
CA ILE A 89 15.04 15.38 -22.52
C ILE A 89 16.35 15.76 -23.25
N PHE A 90 16.23 16.64 -24.24
CA PHE A 90 17.37 17.34 -24.86
C PHE A 90 17.76 18.57 -24.04
#